data_AF-A0A5S5DAT7-F1
#
_entry.id   AF-A0A5S5DAT7-F1
#
_cell.length_a   1.000
_cell.length_b   1.000
_cell.length_c   1.000
_cell.angle_alpha   90.00
_cell.angle_beta   90.00
_cell.angle_gamma   90.00
#
_symmetry.space_group_name_H-M   'P 1'
#
loop_
_entity.id
_entity.type
_entity.pdbx_description
1 polymer ?
#
loop_
_entity_poly.entity_id
_entity_poly.type
_entity_poly.pdbx_seq_one_letter_code
_entity_poly.pdbx_strand_id
1 'polypeptide(L)' 'MRNYKAGYFIIALLAILELISILLFINGDIALRSLLLTSGSCILGVAAHVLSIKQRKKEADSTP' A
#
# COMPACT_ATOMS: atom_id res chain seq x y z
N MET A 1 3.48 11.76 16.85
CA MET A 1 3.39 12.57 15.60
C MET A 1 4.22 12.08 14.40
N ARG A 2 5.23 11.20 14.56
CA ARG A 2 6.08 10.73 13.44
C ARG A 2 5.50 9.60 12.57
N ASN A 3 4.66 8.72 13.13
CA ASN A 3 4.18 7.53 12.42
C ASN A 3 3.21 7.81 11.25
N TYR A 4 2.50 8.94 11.28
CA TYR A 4 1.51 9.28 10.25
C TYR A 4 2.18 9.70 8.92
N LYS A 5 3.36 10.32 8.98
CA LYS A 5 4.15 10.70 7.80
C LYS A 5 4.66 9.48 7.03
N ALA A 6 5.10 8.45 7.75
CA ALA A 6 5.57 7.21 7.12
C ALA A 6 4.45 6.44 6.41
N GLY A 7 3.24 6.41 7.00
CA GLY A 7 2.08 5.78 6.36
C GLY A 7 1.62 6.50 5.09
N TYR A 8 1.59 7.83 5.11
CA TYR A 8 1.30 8.61 3.90
C TYR A 8 2.32 8.39 2.79
N PHE A 9 3.60 8.26 3.14
CA PHE A 9 4.66 7.98 2.17
C PHE A 9 4.46 6.62 1.49
N ILE A 10 4.10 5.59 2.24
CA ILE A 10 3.86 4.24 1.68
C ILE A 10 2.62 4.24 0.77
N ILE A 11 1.55 4.92 1.16
CA ILE A 11 0.34 5.05 0.33
C ILE A 11 0.66 5.81 -0.98
N ALA A 12 1.42 6.89 -0.90
CA ALA A 12 1.84 7.66 -2.07
C ALA A 12 2.72 6.82 -3.01
N LEU A 13 3.65 6.03 -2.47
CA LEU A 13 4.51 5.14 -3.26
C LEU A 13 3.69 4.06 -3.98
N LEU A 14 2.71 3.47 -3.29
CA LEU A 14 1.80 2.48 -3.86
C LEU A 14 0.94 3.08 -4.98
N ALA A 15 0.43 4.30 -4.79
CA ALA A 15 -0.34 5.00 -5.81
C ALA A 15 0.47 5.27 -7.08
N ILE A 16 1.74 5.68 -6.95
CA ILE A 16 2.65 5.87 -8.10
C ILE A 16 2.88 4.53 -8.83
N LEU A 17 3.11 3.45 -8.08
CA LEU A 17 3.36 2.12 -8.65
C LEU A 17 2.15 1.60 -9.44
N GLU A 18 0.94 1.86 -8.93
CA GLU A 18 -0.31 1.51 -9.60
C GLU A 18 -0.50 2.34 -10.88
N LEU A 19 -0.19 3.64 -10.83
CA LEU A 19 -0.26 4.55 -11.98
C LEU A 19 0.68 4.13 -13.10
N ILE A 20 1.91 3.72 -12.77
CA ILE A 20 2.88 3.16 -13.71
C ILE A 20 2.33 1.86 -14.32
N SER A 21 1.78 0.96 -13.50
CA SER A 21 1.21 -0.30 -13.98
C SER A 21 0.07 -0.10 -14.97
N ILE A 22 -0.82 0.87 -14.69
CA ILE A 22 -1.90 1.26 -15.61
C ILE A 22 -1.32 1.84 -16.90
N LEU A 23 -0.30 2.69 -16.81
CA LEU A 23 0.35 3.28 -17.99
C LEU A 23 0.95 2.21 -18.90
N LEU A 24 1.69 1.24 -18.34
CA LEU A 24 2.27 0.16 -19.13
C LEU A 24 1.20 -0.80 -19.68
N PHE A 25 0.09 -1.01 -18.95
CA PHE A 25 -1.04 -1.80 -19.45
C PHE A 25 -1.71 -1.14 -20.66
N ILE A 26 -1.94 0.18 -20.61
CA ILE A 26 -2.51 0.95 -21.73
C ILE A 26 -1.58 0.91 -22.96
N ASN A 27 -0.26 0.93 -22.74
CA ASN A 27 0.72 0.77 -23.83
C ASN A 27 0.83 -0.67 -24.36
N GLY A 28 0.13 -1.64 -23.76
CA GLY A 28 0.16 -3.05 -24.16
C GLY A 28 1.45 -3.79 -23.75
N ASP A 29 2.28 -3.17 -22.92
CA ASP A 29 3.59 -3.71 -22.51
C ASP A 29 3.45 -4.83 -21.46
N ILE A 30 2.34 -4.83 -20.71
CA ILE A 30 2.04 -5.85 -19.69
C ILE A 30 0.65 -6.44 -19.84
N ALA A 31 0.53 -7.75 -19.59
CA ALA A 31 -0.74 -8.46 -19.57
C ALA A 31 -1.62 -8.09 -18.37
N LEU A 32 -2.94 -8.20 -18.55
CA LEU A 32 -3.96 -7.96 -17.51
C LEU A 32 -3.68 -8.73 -16.21
N ARG A 33 -3.13 -9.96 -16.32
CA ARG A 33 -2.76 -10.78 -15.16
C ARG A 33 -1.67 -10.12 -14.31
N SER A 34 -0.68 -9.49 -14.93
CA SER A 34 0.39 -8.78 -14.22
C SER A 34 -0.17 -7.54 -13.52
N LEU A 35 -1.09 -6.80 -14.15
CA LEU A 35 -1.76 -5.66 -13.53
C LEU A 35 -2.58 -6.07 -12.29
N LEU A 36 -3.32 -7.19 -12.38
CA LEU A 36 -4.09 -7.74 -11.26
C LEU A 36 -3.19 -8.19 -10.10
N LEU A 37 -2.05 -8.81 -10.39
CA LEU A 37 -1.05 -9.20 -9.39
C LEU A 37 -0.46 -7.98 -8.67
N THR A 38 -0.08 -6.95 -9.42
CA THR A 38 0.49 -5.72 -8.85
C THR A 38 -0.54 -4.99 -8.00
N SER A 39 -1.77 -4.84 -8.49
CA SER A 39 -2.87 -4.21 -7.73
C SER A 39 -3.21 -5.00 -6.46
N GLY A 40 -3.27 -6.33 -6.54
CA GLY A 40 -3.48 -7.19 -5.38
C GLY A 40 -2.38 -7.05 -4.31
N SER A 41 -1.12 -6.99 -4.74
CA SER A 41 0.02 -6.77 -3.83
C SER A 41 -0.02 -5.37 -3.20
N CYS A 42 -0.47 -4.35 -3.93
CA CYS A 42 -0.64 -3.00 -3.39
C CYS A 42 -1.69 -2.97 -2.27
N ILE A 43 -2.86 -3.58 -2.50
CA ILE A 43 -3.95 -3.66 -1.52
C ILE A 43 -3.47 -4.40 -0.26
N LEU A 44 -2.73 -5.49 -0.43
CA LEU A 44 -2.19 -6.27 0.68
C LEU A 44 -1.18 -5.46 1.49
N GLY A 45 -0.35 -4.65 0.84
CA GLY A 45 0.59 -3.72 1.48
C GLY A 45 -0.14 -2.66 2.32
N VAL A 46 -1.22 -2.06 1.79
CA VAL A 46 -2.05 -1.10 2.54
C VAL A 46 -2.71 -1.80 3.73
N ALA A 47 -3.30 -2.97 3.54
CA ALA A 47 -3.97 -3.73 4.59
C ALA A 47 -3.00 -4.11 5.73
N ALA A 48 -1.81 -4.59 5.39
CA ALA A 48 -0.76 -4.91 6.35
C ALA A 48 -0.31 -3.66 7.13
N HIS A 49 -0.19 -2.52 6.44
CA HIS A 49 0.15 -1.26 7.10
C HIS A 49 -0.95 -0.79 8.06
N VAL A 50 -2.22 -0.88 7.66
CA VAL A 50 -3.37 -0.54 8.51
C VAL A 50 -3.43 -1.45 9.74
N LEU A 51 -3.21 -2.75 9.56
CA LEU A 51 -3.10 -3.73 10.65
C LEU A 51 -1.96 -3.38 11.61
N SER A 52 -0.78 -3.02 11.08
CA SER A 52 0.37 -2.61 11.89
C SER A 52 0.07 -1.36 12.73
N ILE A 53 -0.59 -0.35 12.15
CA ILE A 53 -1.03 0.84 12.91
C ILE A 53 -2.05 0.47 13.98
N LYS A 54 -2.99 -0.43 13.67
CA LYS A 54 -4.03 -0.89 14.60
C LYS A 54 -3.42 -1.66 15.78
N GLN A 55 -2.40 -2.49 15.55
CA GLN A 55 -1.66 -3.19 16.59
C GLN A 55 -0.85 -2.23 17.46
N ARG A 56 -0.12 -1.28 16.87
CA ARG A 56 0.61 -0.23 17.61
C ARG A 56 -0.31 0.60 18.51
N LYS A 57 -1.55 0.87 18.07
CA LYS A 57 -2.56 1.55 18.90
C LYS A 57 -3.01 0.69 20.08
N LYS A 58 -3.22 -0.61 19.88
CA LYS A 58 -3.61 -1.53 20.97
C LYS A 58 -2.51 -1.66 22.02
N GLU A 59 -1.25 -1.78 21.60
CA GLU A 59 -0.11 -1.87 22.53
C GLU A 59 0.04 -0.62 23.39
N ALA A 60 -0.16 0.57 22.80
CA ALA A 60 -0.07 1.84 23.52
C ALA A 60 -1.21 2.06 24.53
N ASP A 61 -2.39 1.51 24.27
CA ASP A 61 -3.58 1.59 25.13
C ASP A 61 -3.56 0.56 26.27
N SER A 62 -2.73 -0.49 26.16
CA SER A 62 -2.56 -1.56 27.15
C SER A 62 -1.43 -1.35 28.17
N THR A 63 -0.74 -0.21 28.11
CA THR A 63 0.26 0.18 29.13
C THR A 63 -0.42 1.05 30.19
N PRO A 64 -0.51 0.61 31.47
CA PRO A 64 -1.08 1.38 32.57
C PRO A 64 -0.26 2.62 32.94
#